data_AF-A0A496N8A5-F1
#
_entry.id   AF-A0A496N8A5-F1
#
_cell.length_a   1.000
_cell.length_b   1.000
_cell.length_c   1.000
_cell.angle_alpha   90.00
_cell.angle_beta   90.00
_cell.angle_gamma   90.00
#
_symmetry.space_group_name_H-M   'P 1'
#
loop_
_entity.id
_entity.type
_entity.pdbx_description
1 polymer ?
#
loop_
_entity_poly.entity_id
_entity_poly.type
_entity_poly.pdbx_seq_one_letter_code
_entity_poly.pdbx_strand_id
1 'polypeptide(L)'
;MAKRATRVKSEVLEITLQTQDEVALAIKQIGDLEREQVRLSTLQADEKAAIDEKYTTELTALKEQVKPLQKAVQAFCESRRLELTNGGKQKTAYFTTGEVQWRAKPPAVVAKGIDGILESLRNLGLFRFIRTKEELNKEAMLAEPEVARSISGVTIREGVEEFVIKPNDEEVRK
;
A
#
# COMPACT_ATOMS: atom_id res chain seq x y z
N MET A 1 -0.52 3.40 55.17
CA MET A 1 0.61 2.63 54.61
C MET A 1 0.96 3.23 53.25
N ALA A 2 2.20 3.67 53.06
CA ALA A 2 2.63 4.40 51.87
C ALA A 2 2.68 3.50 50.63
N LYS A 3 2.12 3.98 49.51
CA LYS A 3 2.24 3.33 48.19
C LYS A 3 3.71 3.36 47.76
N ARG A 4 4.29 2.18 47.54
CA ARG A 4 5.66 1.99 47.06
C ARG A 4 5.73 2.50 45.61
N ALA A 5 6.59 3.48 45.34
CA ALA A 5 6.83 3.96 43.99
C ALA A 5 7.46 2.84 43.15
N THR A 6 6.79 2.46 42.06
CA THR A 6 7.31 1.49 41.10
C THR A 6 8.40 2.16 40.28
N ARG A 7 9.66 1.84 40.57
CA ARG A 7 10.82 2.29 39.79
C ARG A 7 10.78 1.62 38.42
N VAL A 8 10.53 2.39 37.37
CA VAL A 8 10.72 1.95 35.99
C VAL A 8 12.23 1.80 35.77
N LYS A 9 12.70 0.59 35.41
CA LYS A 9 14.10 0.36 35.04
C LYS A 9 14.35 1.06 33.70
N SER A 10 15.31 1.97 33.69
CA SER A 10 15.88 2.57 32.49
C SER A 10 16.36 1.49 31.52
N GLU A 11 16.07 1.66 30.23
CA GLU A 11 16.61 0.81 29.16
C GLU A 11 18.14 0.78 29.26
N VAL A 12 18.71 -0.41 29.27
CA VAL A 12 20.16 -0.59 29.34
C VAL A 12 20.71 -0.35 27.94
N LEU A 13 21.56 0.67 27.80
CA LEU A 13 22.30 0.90 26.57
C LEU A 13 23.29 -0.25 26.35
N GLU A 14 23.18 -0.96 25.23
CA GLU A 14 24.13 -2.02 24.85
C GLU A 14 25.51 -1.47 24.50
N ILE A 15 25.56 -0.22 24.02
CA ILE A 15 26.79 0.50 23.67
C ILE A 15 26.82 1.79 24.49
N THR A 16 27.92 2.00 25.21
CA THR A 16 28.16 3.23 25.98
C THR A 16 29.37 3.97 25.42
N LEU A 17 29.19 5.23 25.05
CA LEU A 17 30.25 6.11 24.55
C LEU A 17 30.56 7.15 25.63
N GLN A 18 31.83 7.34 25.97
CA GLN A 18 32.30 8.17 27.08
C GLN A 18 33.03 9.44 26.62
N THR A 19 33.49 9.49 25.36
CA THR A 19 34.29 10.61 24.84
C THR A 19 33.70 11.20 23.55
N GLN A 20 34.03 12.45 23.25
CA GLN A 20 33.62 13.09 21.98
C GLN A 20 34.18 12.35 20.76
N ASP A 21 35.39 11.80 20.87
CA ASP A 21 36.01 11.02 19.79
C ASP A 21 35.26 9.70 19.55
N GLU A 22 34.83 9.01 20.61
CA GLU A 22 33.98 7.81 20.50
C GLU A 22 32.64 8.12 19.83
N VAL A 23 32.02 9.25 20.15
CA VAL A 23 30.80 9.72 19.49
C VAL A 23 31.06 10.01 18.01
N ALA A 24 32.16 10.69 17.67
CA ALA A 24 32.52 10.95 16.27
C ALA A 24 32.75 9.66 15.46
N LEU A 25 33.40 8.66 16.07
CA LEU A 25 33.59 7.34 15.46
C LEU A 25 32.26 6.60 15.27
N ALA A 26 31.36 6.66 16.26
CA ALA A 26 30.02 6.07 16.16
C ALA A 26 29.19 6.73 15.05
N ILE A 27 29.21 8.06 14.93
CA ILE A 27 28.52 8.79 13.85
C ILE A 27 29.07 8.37 12.48
N LYS A 28 30.39 8.20 12.36
CA LYS A 28 30.99 7.67 11.12
C LYS A 28 30.50 6.26 10.81
N GLN A 29 30.51 5.36 11.80
CA GLN A 29 30.03 3.99 11.65
C GLN A 29 28.55 3.92 11.24
N ILE A 30 27.71 4.78 11.82
CA ILE A 30 26.29 4.91 11.41
C ILE A 30 26.21 5.25 9.92
N GLY A 31 26.94 6.28 9.46
CA GLY A 31 26.94 6.64 8.05
C GLY A 31 27.47 5.55 7.12
N ASP A 32 28.51 4.83 7.52
CA ASP A 32 29.05 3.70 6.75
C ASP A 32 28.00 2.57 6.62
N LEU A 33 27.28 2.26 7.71
CA LEU A 33 26.23 1.24 7.71
C LEU A 33 24.99 1.68 6.92
N GLU A 34 24.59 2.95 6.98
CA GLU A 34 23.48 3.49 6.21
C GLU A 34 23.78 3.45 4.70
N ARG A 35 25.00 3.82 4.29
CA ARG A 35 25.44 3.70 2.89
C ARG A 35 25.44 2.25 2.41
N GLU A 36 25.89 1.32 3.25
CA GLU A 36 25.89 -0.10 2.93
C GLU A 36 24.46 -0.66 2.81
N GLN A 37 23.53 -0.23 3.67
CA GLN A 37 22.11 -0.58 3.56
C GLN A 37 21.52 -0.12 2.24
N VAL A 38 21.78 1.14 1.84
CA VAL A 38 21.34 1.66 0.55
C VAL A 38 21.93 0.83 -0.59
N ARG A 39 23.24 0.59 -0.60
CA ARG A 39 23.93 -0.21 -1.62
C ARG A 39 23.31 -1.61 -1.77
N LEU A 40 23.09 -2.32 -0.67
CA LEU A 40 22.48 -3.65 -0.67
C LEU A 40 21.03 -3.62 -1.12
N SER A 41 20.26 -2.60 -0.73
CA SER A 41 18.86 -2.44 -1.15
C SER A 41 18.75 -2.19 -2.66
N THR A 42 19.65 -1.40 -3.23
CA THR A 42 19.73 -1.15 -4.67
C THR A 42 20.08 -2.43 -5.42
N LEU A 43 21.10 -3.16 -4.96
CA LEU A 43 21.48 -4.45 -5.57
C LEU A 43 20.31 -5.45 -5.52
N GLN A 44 19.60 -5.53 -4.40
CA GLN A 44 18.42 -6.38 -4.27
C GLN A 44 17.32 -5.98 -5.27
N ALA A 45 17.11 -4.68 -5.48
CA ALA A 45 16.13 -4.20 -6.46
C ALA A 45 16.51 -4.59 -7.89
N ASP A 46 17.79 -4.47 -8.24
CA ASP A 46 18.32 -4.86 -9.56
C ASP A 46 18.19 -6.38 -9.79
N GLU A 47 18.50 -7.19 -8.77
CA GLU A 47 18.33 -8.65 -8.85
C GLU A 47 16.86 -9.05 -9.04
N LYS A 48 15.92 -8.40 -8.33
CA LYS A 48 14.48 -8.63 -8.54
C LYS A 48 14.06 -8.28 -9.96
N ALA A 49 14.52 -7.14 -10.48
CA ALA A 49 14.22 -6.72 -11.85
C ALA A 49 14.75 -7.72 -12.88
N ALA A 50 15.98 -8.23 -12.70
CA ALA A 50 16.55 -9.24 -13.58
C ALA A 50 15.79 -10.58 -13.55
N ILE A 51 15.32 -11.00 -12.37
CA ILE A 51 14.46 -12.19 -12.22
C ILE A 51 13.13 -11.96 -12.93
N ASP A 52 12.50 -10.81 -12.72
CA ASP A 52 11.23 -10.48 -13.37
C ASP A 52 11.38 -10.45 -14.89
N GLU A 53 12.44 -9.84 -15.43
CA GLU A 53 12.71 -9.80 -16.87
C GLU A 53 12.89 -11.21 -17.46
N LYS A 54 13.66 -12.07 -16.78
CA LYS A 54 13.91 -13.45 -17.20
C LYS A 54 12.60 -14.23 -17.41
N TYR A 55 11.65 -14.10 -16.48
CA TYR A 55 10.39 -14.85 -16.55
C TYR A 55 9.28 -14.12 -17.30
N THR A 56 9.40 -12.81 -17.53
CA THR A 56 8.37 -12.00 -18.20
C THR A 56 8.07 -12.52 -19.60
N THR A 57 9.09 -12.88 -20.37
CA THR A 57 8.92 -13.40 -21.75
C THR A 57 8.19 -14.75 -21.75
N GLU A 58 8.62 -15.70 -20.92
CA GLU A 58 7.99 -17.04 -20.84
C GLU A 58 6.54 -16.96 -20.34
N LEU A 59 6.29 -16.16 -19.28
CA LEU A 59 4.95 -15.95 -18.75
C LEU A 59 4.03 -15.27 -19.77
N THR A 60 4.56 -14.33 -20.55
CA THR A 60 3.79 -13.67 -21.62
C THR A 60 3.46 -14.65 -22.74
N ALA A 61 4.43 -15.47 -23.18
CA ALA A 61 4.20 -16.50 -24.19
C ALA A 61 3.16 -17.53 -23.75
N LEU A 62 3.19 -17.98 -22.49
CA LEU A 62 2.16 -18.87 -21.94
C LEU A 62 0.78 -18.20 -21.91
N LYS A 63 0.69 -16.94 -21.48
CA LYS A 63 -0.58 -16.17 -21.52
C LYS A 63 -1.12 -16.05 -22.94
N GLU A 64 -0.25 -15.84 -23.92
CA GLU A 64 -0.62 -15.74 -25.34
C GLU A 64 -1.12 -17.07 -25.91
N GLN A 65 -0.54 -18.20 -25.50
CA GLN A 65 -1.04 -19.54 -25.87
C GLN A 65 -2.38 -19.89 -25.21
N VAL A 66 -2.60 -19.46 -23.96
CA VAL A 66 -3.85 -19.71 -23.23
C VAL A 66 -5.03 -18.96 -23.83
N LYS A 67 -4.85 -17.72 -24.29
CA LYS A 67 -5.92 -16.87 -24.85
C LYS A 67 -6.74 -17.51 -25.98
N PRO A 68 -6.14 -18.06 -27.07
CA PRO A 68 -6.91 -18.69 -28.14
C PRO A 68 -7.60 -19.97 -27.68
N LEU A 69 -6.98 -20.76 -26.81
CA LEU A 69 -7.61 -21.96 -26.22
C LEU A 69 -8.85 -21.61 -25.41
N GLN A 70 -8.76 -20.57 -24.55
CA GLN A 70 -9.92 -20.06 -23.81
C GLN A 70 -11.05 -19.62 -24.73
N LYS A 71 -10.74 -18.89 -25.82
CA LYS A 71 -11.74 -18.47 -26.81
C LYS A 71 -12.39 -19.66 -27.52
N ALA A 72 -11.61 -20.68 -27.88
CA ALA A 72 -12.13 -21.89 -28.52
C ALA A 72 -13.05 -22.69 -27.59
N VAL A 73 -12.65 -22.87 -26.33
CA VAL A 73 -13.47 -23.52 -25.29
C VAL A 73 -14.76 -22.73 -25.07
N GLN A 74 -14.67 -21.40 -24.98
CA GLN A 74 -15.84 -20.53 -24.84
C GLN A 74 -16.81 -20.69 -26.02
N ALA A 75 -16.32 -20.58 -27.26
CA ALA A 75 -17.16 -20.71 -28.46
C ALA A 75 -17.84 -22.08 -28.55
N PHE A 76 -17.11 -23.16 -28.22
CA PHE A 76 -17.68 -24.51 -28.16
C PHE A 76 -18.79 -24.61 -27.11
N CYS A 77 -18.54 -24.11 -25.89
CA CYS A 77 -19.49 -24.20 -24.79
C CYS A 77 -20.74 -23.32 -25.00
N GLU A 78 -20.57 -22.14 -25.60
CA GLU A 78 -21.68 -21.23 -25.92
C GLU A 78 -22.59 -21.80 -27.01
N SER A 79 -22.02 -22.40 -28.07
CA SER A 79 -22.81 -23.02 -29.16
C SER A 79 -23.61 -24.25 -28.71
N ARG A 80 -23.16 -24.95 -27.66
CA ARG A 80 -23.81 -26.18 -27.12
C ARG A 80 -24.34 -26.00 -25.71
N ARG A 81 -24.64 -24.77 -25.30
CA ARG A 81 -24.99 -24.48 -23.92
C ARG A 81 -26.14 -25.32 -23.40
N LEU A 82 -27.23 -25.45 -24.16
CA LEU A 82 -28.41 -26.21 -23.72
C LEU A 82 -28.08 -27.71 -23.54
N GLU A 83 -27.32 -28.30 -24.45
CA GLU A 83 -26.87 -29.69 -24.38
C GLU A 83 -26.02 -29.91 -23.12
N LEU A 84 -25.01 -29.06 -22.91
CA LEU A 84 -24.07 -29.13 -21.80
C LEU A 84 -24.69 -28.86 -20.42
N THR A 85 -25.89 -28.27 -20.39
CA THR A 85 -26.57 -27.86 -19.15
C THR A 85 -27.91 -28.56 -18.92
N ASN A 86 -28.14 -29.70 -19.58
CA ASN A 86 -29.38 -30.47 -19.45
C ASN A 86 -30.64 -29.61 -19.70
N GLY A 87 -30.62 -28.87 -20.82
CA GLY A 87 -31.68 -27.92 -21.18
C GLY A 87 -31.73 -26.68 -20.28
N GLY A 88 -30.61 -26.31 -19.64
CA GLY A 88 -30.54 -25.16 -18.73
C GLY A 88 -30.89 -25.45 -17.28
N LYS A 89 -31.10 -26.72 -16.90
CA LYS A 89 -31.36 -27.14 -15.51
C LYS A 89 -30.18 -26.94 -14.57
N GLN A 90 -28.96 -26.87 -15.12
CA GLN A 90 -27.74 -26.55 -14.36
C GLN A 90 -26.94 -25.43 -15.01
N LYS A 91 -25.97 -24.88 -14.28
CA LYS A 91 -25.08 -23.80 -14.76
C LYS A 91 -23.61 -24.21 -14.81
N THR A 92 -23.34 -25.51 -14.79
CA THR A 92 -22.01 -26.09 -14.86
C THR A 92 -21.99 -27.19 -15.91
N ALA A 93 -20.95 -27.24 -16.73
CA ALA A 93 -20.64 -28.34 -17.62
C ALA A 93 -19.36 -29.01 -17.12
N TYR A 94 -19.40 -30.32 -16.90
CA TYR A 94 -18.27 -31.10 -16.42
C TYR A 94 -17.59 -31.81 -17.60
N PHE A 95 -16.26 -31.79 -17.59
CA PHE A 95 -15.37 -32.44 -18.53
C PHE A 95 -14.40 -33.32 -17.75
N THR A 96 -13.73 -34.27 -18.43
CA THR A 96 -12.77 -35.17 -17.78
C THR A 96 -11.64 -34.44 -17.05
N THR A 97 -11.23 -33.26 -17.53
CA THR A 97 -10.09 -32.49 -17.03
C THR A 97 -10.48 -31.16 -16.37
N GLY A 98 -11.79 -30.91 -16.15
CA GLY A 98 -12.23 -29.66 -15.54
C GLY A 98 -13.70 -29.36 -15.78
N GLU A 99 -14.08 -28.10 -15.57
CA GLU A 99 -15.47 -27.66 -15.70
C GLU A 99 -15.57 -26.24 -16.25
N VAL A 100 -16.73 -25.95 -16.83
CA VAL A 100 -17.11 -24.60 -17.30
C VAL A 100 -18.38 -24.19 -16.57
N GLN A 101 -18.38 -23.00 -15.99
CA GLN A 101 -19.52 -22.48 -15.23
C GLN A 101 -20.08 -21.21 -15.86
N TRP A 102 -21.40 -21.15 -16.00
CA TRP A 102 -22.12 -19.93 -16.38
C TRP A 102 -22.58 -19.19 -15.13
N ARG A 103 -21.82 -18.18 -14.72
CA ARG A 103 -22.17 -17.31 -13.59
C ARG A 103 -22.74 -16.00 -14.09
N ALA A 104 -23.78 -15.50 -13.42
CA ALA A 104 -24.19 -14.11 -13.61
C ALA A 104 -23.15 -13.24 -12.91
N LYS A 105 -22.58 -12.28 -13.64
CA LYS A 105 -21.72 -11.28 -13.03
C LYS A 105 -22.61 -10.42 -12.12
N PRO A 106 -22.21 -10.14 -10.86
CA PRO A 106 -22.97 -9.22 -10.03
C PRO A 106 -23.09 -7.86 -10.75
N PRO A 107 -24.21 -7.13 -10.56
CA PRO A 107 -24.36 -5.79 -11.12
C PRO A 107 -23.17 -4.90 -10.74
N ALA A 108 -22.63 -4.20 -11.72
CA ALA A 108 -21.52 -3.26 -11.54
C ALA A 108 -21.97 -1.87 -11.99
N VAL A 109 -21.61 -0.85 -11.21
CA VAL A 109 -21.82 0.55 -11.59
C VAL A 109 -20.72 0.94 -12.57
N VAL A 110 -21.10 1.40 -13.76
CA VAL A 110 -20.19 1.99 -14.75
C VAL A 110 -20.54 3.46 -14.87
N ALA A 111 -19.57 4.33 -14.61
CA ALA A 111 -19.76 5.78 -14.63
C ALA A 111 -18.73 6.42 -15.55
N LYS A 112 -19.16 7.40 -16.36
CA LYS A 112 -18.31 8.24 -17.21
C LYS A 112 -18.70 9.69 -16.95
N GLY A 113 -17.72 10.60 -16.90
CA GLY A 113 -17.96 12.00 -16.54
C GLY A 113 -18.35 12.16 -15.07
N ILE A 114 -17.44 11.77 -14.18
CA ILE A 114 -17.70 11.69 -12.73
C ILE A 114 -18.17 13.04 -12.15
N ASP A 115 -17.61 14.16 -12.60
CA ASP A 115 -17.96 15.47 -12.05
C ASP A 115 -19.42 15.86 -12.28
N GLY A 116 -19.92 15.67 -13.51
CA GLY A 116 -21.32 15.93 -13.84
C GLY A 116 -22.28 14.98 -13.13
N ILE A 117 -21.87 13.72 -12.90
CA ILE A 117 -22.64 12.77 -12.09
C ILE A 117 -22.71 13.26 -10.64
N LEU A 118 -21.57 13.64 -10.05
CA LEU A 118 -21.53 14.14 -8.67
C LEU A 118 -22.36 15.41 -8.49
N GLU A 119 -22.33 16.34 -9.46
CA GLU A 119 -23.14 17.55 -9.45
C GLU A 119 -24.64 17.22 -9.53
N SER A 120 -25.02 16.35 -10.46
CA SER A 120 -26.40 15.88 -10.59
C SER A 120 -26.89 15.20 -9.31
N LEU A 121 -26.04 14.37 -8.69
CA LEU A 121 -26.35 13.72 -7.42
C LEU A 121 -26.56 14.73 -6.29
N ARG A 122 -25.75 15.80 -6.21
CA ARG A 122 -25.94 16.90 -5.25
C ARG A 122 -27.25 17.64 -5.52
N ASN A 123 -27.52 18.01 -6.76
CA ASN A 123 -28.72 18.76 -7.17
C ASN A 123 -30.01 17.96 -6.93
N LEU A 124 -29.96 16.63 -7.07
CA LEU A 124 -31.07 15.72 -6.81
C LEU A 124 -31.17 15.31 -5.32
N GLY A 125 -30.27 15.78 -4.46
CA GLY A 125 -30.24 15.41 -3.04
C GLY A 125 -29.89 13.93 -2.77
N LEU A 126 -29.28 13.23 -3.72
CA LEU A 126 -28.95 11.80 -3.65
C LEU A 126 -27.61 11.53 -2.96
N PHE A 127 -27.38 12.16 -1.81
CA PHE A 127 -26.13 12.07 -1.07
C PHE A 127 -25.74 10.64 -0.64
N ARG A 128 -26.69 9.72 -0.53
CA ARG A 128 -26.42 8.27 -0.29
C ARG A 128 -25.52 7.60 -1.34
N PHE A 129 -25.40 8.20 -2.52
CA PHE A 129 -24.50 7.74 -3.60
C PHE A 129 -23.18 8.50 -3.66
N ILE A 130 -22.99 9.49 -2.78
CA ILE A 130 -21.75 10.26 -2.64
C ILE A 130 -21.06 9.80 -1.37
N ARG A 131 -19.83 9.31 -1.50
CA ARG A 131 -19.01 8.99 -0.33
C ARG A 131 -18.20 10.24 0.05
N THR A 132 -18.44 10.76 1.25
CA THR A 132 -17.65 11.84 1.83
C THR A 132 -16.61 11.26 2.78
N LYS A 133 -15.38 11.76 2.69
CA LYS A 133 -14.32 11.51 3.67
C LYS A 133 -14.01 12.86 4.33
N GLU A 134 -14.16 12.95 5.63
CA GLU A 134 -13.76 14.11 6.41
C GLU A 134 -12.44 13.80 7.08
N GLU A 135 -11.46 14.69 6.91
CA GLU A 135 -10.13 14.57 7.49
C GLU A 135 -9.76 15.86 8.19
N LEU A 136 -8.95 15.75 9.24
CA LEU A 136 -8.43 16.91 9.95
C LEU A 136 -7.53 17.72 9.02
N ASN A 137 -7.87 18.98 8.82
CA ASN A 137 -6.97 19.93 8.18
C ASN A 137 -5.94 20.42 9.20
N LYS A 138 -4.85 19.67 9.34
CA LYS A 138 -3.78 20.00 10.30
C LYS A 138 -3.09 21.32 9.98
N GLU A 139 -3.00 21.71 8.71
CA GLU A 139 -2.42 23.00 8.32
C GLU A 139 -3.26 24.17 8.81
N ALA A 140 -4.59 24.10 8.63
CA ALA A 140 -5.50 25.11 9.18
C ALA A 140 -5.47 25.14 10.72
N MET A 141 -5.38 23.97 11.36
CA MET A 141 -5.22 23.90 12.83
C MET A 141 -3.91 24.50 13.32
N LEU A 142 -2.82 24.42 12.54
CA LEU A 142 -1.55 25.08 12.85
C LEU A 142 -1.59 26.59 12.55
N ALA A 143 -2.43 27.03 11.62
CA ALA A 143 -2.66 28.46 11.37
C ALA A 143 -3.44 29.13 12.51
N GLU A 144 -4.32 28.40 13.19
CA GLU A 144 -5.10 28.86 14.36
C GLU A 144 -4.88 27.96 15.59
N PRO A 145 -3.66 27.94 16.16
CA PRO A 145 -3.28 26.94 17.16
C PRO A 145 -4.05 27.07 18.47
N GLU A 146 -4.41 28.28 18.90
CA GLU A 146 -5.23 28.51 20.09
C GLU A 146 -6.63 27.91 19.95
N VAL A 147 -7.26 28.12 18.79
CA VAL A 147 -8.58 27.54 18.46
C VAL A 147 -8.45 26.03 18.39
N ALA A 148 -7.43 25.51 17.72
CA ALA A 148 -7.21 24.07 17.61
C ALA A 148 -6.97 23.39 18.97
N ARG A 149 -6.21 24.00 19.89
CA ARG A 149 -5.97 23.49 21.25
C ARG A 149 -7.23 23.44 22.11
N SER A 150 -8.23 24.26 21.82
CA SER A 150 -9.52 24.22 22.52
C SER A 150 -10.34 22.97 22.21
N ILE A 151 -10.02 22.25 21.13
CA ILE A 151 -10.73 21.05 20.69
C ILE A 151 -10.26 19.85 21.51
N SER A 152 -11.22 19.17 22.16
CA SER A 152 -10.94 17.96 22.95
C SER A 152 -10.23 16.89 22.11
N GLY A 153 -9.09 16.41 22.60
CA GLY A 153 -8.27 15.39 21.94
C GLY A 153 -7.23 15.94 20.96
N VAL A 154 -7.17 17.26 20.74
CA VAL A 154 -6.11 17.90 19.95
C VAL A 154 -4.97 18.31 20.87
N THR A 155 -3.75 17.97 20.49
CA THR A 155 -2.53 18.44 21.17
C THR A 155 -1.55 18.90 20.12
N ILE A 156 -1.21 20.19 20.16
CA ILE A 156 -0.13 20.76 19.36
C ILE A 156 1.12 20.76 20.23
N ARG A 157 2.11 19.97 19.84
CA ARG A 157 3.42 19.91 20.51
C ARG A 157 4.29 21.00 19.93
N GLU A 158 4.80 21.89 20.78
CA GLU A 158 5.71 22.97 20.44
C GLU A 158 6.98 22.84 21.29
N GLY A 159 8.09 23.36 20.78
CA GLY A 159 9.36 23.34 21.50
C GLY A 159 9.91 21.93 21.76
N VAL A 160 9.45 20.93 21.00
CA VAL A 160 10.05 19.58 21.06
C VAL A 160 11.32 19.62 20.23
N GLU A 161 12.46 19.53 20.91
CA GLU A 161 13.75 19.37 20.26
C GLU A 161 13.86 17.97 19.67
N GLU A 162 14.26 17.89 18.40
CA GLU A 162 14.56 16.62 17.74
C GLU A 162 16.08 16.40 17.79
N PHE A 163 16.49 15.25 18.31
CA PHE A 163 17.88 14.83 18.26
C PHE A 163 18.14 14.11 16.93
N VAL A 164 18.92 14.73 16.05
CA VAL A 164 19.23 14.19 14.72
C VAL A 164 20.72 13.92 14.62
N ILE A 165 21.08 12.68 14.30
CA ILE A 165 22.43 12.33 13.87
C ILE A 165 22.47 12.45 12.35
N LYS A 166 23.35 13.32 11.84
CA LYS A 166 23.64 13.42 10.41
C LYS A 166 25.09 13.01 10.19
N PRO A 167 25.36 11.76 9.78
CA PRO A 167 26.69 11.39 9.32
C PRO A 167 27.10 12.32 8.17
N ASN A 168 28.40 12.61 8.05
CA ASN A 168 28.88 13.38 6.92
C ASN A 168 28.73 12.54 5.65
N ASP A 169 27.75 12.88 4.84
CA ASP A 169 27.70 12.52 3.43
C ASP A 169 28.51 13.57 2.68
N GLU A 170 29.67 13.20 2.16
CA GLU A 170 30.35 14.02 1.16
C GLU A 170 29.59 13.96 -0.18
N GLU A 171 28.34 14.41 -0.20
CA GLU A 171 27.84 15.13 -1.37
C GLU A 171 28.32 16.57 -1.22
N VAL A 172 29.46 16.85 -1.85
CA VAL A 172 30.03 18.15 -2.19
C VAL A 172 29.28 19.33 -1.56
N ARG A 173 29.73 19.76 -0.37
CA ARG A 173 29.43 21.10 0.12
C ARG A 173 30.06 22.08 -0.88
N LYS A 174 29.25 22.69 -1.75
CA LYS A 174 29.65 23.87 -2.52
C LYS A 174 29.81 25.07 -1.62
#